data_AF-A0A8S2ZM61-F1
#
_entry.id   AF-A0A8S2ZM61-F1
#
_cell.length_a   1.000
_cell.length_b   1.000
_cell.length_c   1.000
_cell.angle_alpha   90.00
_cell.angle_beta   90.00
_cell.angle_gamma   90.00
#
_symmetry.space_group_name_H-M   'P 1'
#
loop_
_entity.id
_entity.type
_entity.pdbx_description
1 polymer ?
#
loop_
_entity_poly.entity_id
_entity_poly.type
_entity_poly.pdbx_seq_one_letter_code
_entity_poly.pdbx_strand_id
1 'polypeptide(L)'
;MIIVATDGYIVSCIGPYMADFYNNDASITRHILLNNEEKILDWLCQNDCMIVDRGFRDALDLIKSFGYQVFMPSFLPRVQRQYTSLEGNNNRLITVLRWVIEAVNGRIKQWKIFNQIFPNSSLKNIHAYVSIVCALINRFRSPFVQDISN
;
A
#
# COMPACT_ATOMS: atom_id res chain seq x y z
N MET A 1 4.35 0.74 -6.38
CA MET A 1 3.45 0.80 -5.22
C MET A 1 2.25 -0.09 -5.48
N ILE A 2 1.88 -0.93 -4.52
CA ILE A 2 0.66 -1.74 -4.59
C ILE A 2 -0.41 -1.05 -3.76
N ILE A 3 -1.61 -0.91 -4.32
CA ILE A 3 -2.80 -0.42 -3.62
C ILE A 3 -3.69 -1.63 -3.34
N VAL A 4 -4.01 -1.82 -2.06
CA VAL A 4 -4.72 -3.01 -1.58
C VAL A 4 -5.93 -2.56 -0.77
N ALA A 5 -7.08 -3.18 -1.03
CA ALA A 5 -8.27 -3.03 -0.20
C ALA A 5 -8.12 -3.74 1.15
N THR A 6 -8.99 -3.43 2.11
CA THR A 6 -8.91 -3.96 3.48
C THR A 6 -9.15 -5.47 3.57
N ASP A 7 -9.77 -6.05 2.55
CA ASP A 7 -10.00 -7.50 2.39
C ASP A 7 -8.85 -8.22 1.67
N GLY A 8 -7.83 -7.49 1.20
CA GLY A 8 -6.68 -8.05 0.52
C GLY A 8 -6.77 -8.13 -0.99
N TYR A 9 -7.84 -7.63 -1.62
CA TYR A 9 -7.84 -7.48 -3.07
C TYR A 9 -6.87 -6.38 -3.50
N ILE A 10 -6.06 -6.70 -4.50
CA ILE A 10 -5.15 -5.73 -5.12
C ILE A 10 -5.96 -4.88 -6.10
N VAL A 11 -6.09 -3.59 -5.81
CA VAL A 11 -6.86 -2.65 -6.64
C VAL A 11 -6.00 -2.15 -7.80
N SER A 12 -4.74 -1.83 -7.53
CA SER A 12 -3.82 -1.27 -8.53
C SER A 12 -2.35 -1.59 -8.19
N CYS A 13 -1.52 -1.65 -9.23
CA CYS A 13 -0.08 -1.84 -9.15
C CYS A 13 0.64 -0.76 -9.97
N ILE A 14 0.98 0.35 -9.34
CA ILE A 14 1.55 1.52 -10.01
C ILE A 14 3.09 1.45 -10.00
N GLY A 15 3.73 1.75 -11.13
CA GLY A 15 5.17 1.72 -11.32
C GLY A 15 5.57 0.86 -12.53
N PRO A 16 6.78 0.29 -12.58
CA PRO A 16 7.84 0.33 -11.58
C PRO A 16 8.48 1.71 -11.44
N TYR A 17 9.03 1.98 -10.26
CA TYR A 17 9.86 3.16 -9.98
C TYR A 17 11.31 2.72 -9.82
N MET A 18 12.26 3.61 -10.14
CA MET A 18 13.67 3.34 -9.90
C MET A 18 13.93 3.29 -8.39
N ALA A 19 14.78 2.37 -7.94
CA ALA A 19 15.16 2.24 -6.54
C ALA A 19 16.26 3.25 -6.19
N ASP A 20 15.94 4.54 -6.30
CA ASP A 20 16.85 5.66 -6.01
C ASP A 20 16.31 6.55 -4.88
N PHE A 21 17.12 7.52 -4.46
CA PHE A 21 16.76 8.44 -3.38
C PHE A 21 15.56 9.35 -3.72
N TYR A 22 15.27 9.57 -5.00
CA TYR A 22 14.20 10.45 -5.46
C TYR A 22 12.83 9.76 -5.41
N ASN A 23 12.80 8.42 -5.45
CA ASN A 23 11.59 7.59 -5.48
C ASN A 23 11.35 6.88 -4.13
N ASN A 24 11.17 7.66 -3.06
CA ASN A 24 10.70 7.13 -1.78
C ASN A 24 9.16 7.05 -1.74
N ASP A 25 8.61 6.43 -0.69
CA ASP A 25 7.16 6.24 -0.55
C ASP A 25 6.37 7.55 -0.65
N ALA A 26 6.87 8.63 -0.04
CA ALA A 26 6.21 9.92 -0.07
C ALA A 26 6.27 10.57 -1.46
N SER A 27 7.41 10.55 -2.15
CA SER A 27 7.53 11.13 -3.49
C SER A 27 6.75 10.35 -4.54
N ILE A 28 6.73 9.02 -4.45
CA ILE A 28 5.91 8.17 -5.31
C ILE A 28 4.41 8.47 -5.08
N THR A 29 3.98 8.61 -3.82
CA THR A 29 2.58 8.96 -3.51
C THR A 29 2.20 10.32 -4.09
N ARG A 30 3.09 11.32 -3.99
CA ARG A 30 2.88 12.64 -4.59
C ARG A 30 2.69 12.53 -6.10
N HIS A 31 3.56 11.80 -6.78
CA HIS A 31 3.46 11.56 -8.22
C HIS A 31 2.10 10.97 -8.58
N ILE A 32 1.66 9.92 -7.88
CA ILE A 32 0.39 9.23 -8.15
C ILE A 32 -0.81 10.16 -8.03
N LEU A 33 -0.91 10.90 -6.93
CA LEU A 33 -2.06 11.77 -6.67
C LEU A 33 -2.06 13.01 -7.56
N LEU A 34 -0.92 13.67 -7.75
CA LEU A 34 -0.83 14.90 -8.52
C LEU A 34 -1.03 14.66 -10.03
N ASN A 35 -0.57 13.53 -10.56
CA ASN A 35 -0.69 13.20 -11.97
C ASN A 35 -1.96 12.39 -12.29
N ASN A 36 -2.80 12.08 -11.30
CA ASN A 36 -3.94 11.19 -11.43
C ASN A 36 -3.57 9.85 -12.11
N GLU A 37 -2.47 9.24 -11.66
CA GLU A 37 -1.96 7.98 -12.22
C GLU A 37 -3.05 6.89 -12.16
N GLU A 38 -3.20 6.14 -13.26
CA GLU A 38 -4.28 5.15 -13.42
C GLU A 38 -5.68 5.68 -13.08
N LYS A 39 -5.91 6.99 -13.25
CA LYS A 39 -7.18 7.66 -12.91
C LYS A 39 -7.61 7.42 -11.46
N ILE A 40 -6.65 7.37 -10.54
CA ILE A 40 -6.89 7.11 -9.12
C ILE A 40 -7.95 8.02 -8.49
N LEU A 41 -8.00 9.28 -8.91
CA LEU A 41 -8.97 10.26 -8.42
C LEU A 41 -10.39 9.99 -8.93
N ASP A 42 -10.56 9.19 -9.98
CA ASP A 42 -11.87 8.84 -10.55
C ASP A 42 -12.55 7.70 -9.77
N TRP A 43 -11.77 6.85 -9.09
CA TRP A 43 -12.28 5.71 -8.32
C TRP A 43 -12.08 5.82 -6.80
N LEU A 44 -11.29 6.78 -6.32
CA LEU A 44 -11.29 7.19 -4.92
C LEU A 44 -12.41 8.19 -4.64
N CYS A 45 -13.06 8.04 -3.50
CA CYS A 45 -14.09 8.94 -3.01
C CYS A 45 -13.55 9.87 -1.90
N GLN A 46 -14.17 11.04 -1.77
CA GLN A 46 -13.89 11.92 -0.65
C GLN A 46 -14.18 11.18 0.67
N ASN A 47 -13.30 11.37 1.67
CA ASN A 47 -13.29 10.68 2.96
C ASN A 47 -12.88 9.20 2.94
N ASP A 48 -12.39 8.67 1.82
CA ASP A 48 -11.77 7.34 1.81
C ASP A 48 -10.59 7.27 2.79
N CYS A 49 -10.46 6.11 3.45
CA CYS A 49 -9.46 5.85 4.48
C CYS A 49 -8.19 5.26 3.88
N MET A 50 -7.10 6.01 3.91
CA MET A 50 -5.77 5.54 3.52
C MET A 50 -4.97 5.13 4.76
N ILE A 51 -4.49 3.89 4.75
CA ILE A 51 -3.66 3.34 5.81
C ILE A 51 -2.23 3.25 5.29
N VAL A 52 -1.33 3.98 5.93
CA VAL A 52 0.05 4.14 5.46
C VAL A 52 1.05 3.80 6.55
N ASP A 53 2.23 3.32 6.14
CA ASP A 53 3.36 3.16 7.05
C ASP A 53 4.07 4.51 7.28
N ARG A 54 5.06 4.50 8.17
CA ARG A 54 5.80 5.70 8.60
C ARG A 54 6.60 6.36 7.49
N GLY A 55 6.95 5.65 6.41
CA GLY A 55 7.65 6.18 5.24
C GLY A 55 6.85 7.22 4.46
N PHE A 56 5.53 7.28 4.66
CA PHE A 56 4.62 8.18 3.96
C PHE A 56 4.41 9.51 4.69
N ARG A 57 5.12 9.76 5.80
CA ARG A 57 4.92 10.95 6.66
C ARG A 57 4.89 12.25 5.86
N ASP A 58 5.83 12.39 4.94
CA ASP A 58 5.97 13.64 4.20
C ASP A 58 4.88 13.84 3.15
N ALA A 59 4.05 12.83 2.86
CA ALA A 59 2.92 12.90 1.94
C ALA A 59 1.55 13.08 2.63
N LEU A 60 1.49 13.04 3.98
CA LEU A 60 0.22 13.06 4.72
C LEU A 60 -0.61 14.32 4.44
N ASP A 61 0.03 15.49 4.41
CA ASP A 61 -0.67 16.76 4.17
C ASP A 61 -1.23 16.84 2.75
N LEU A 62 -0.53 16.27 1.77
CA LEU A 62 -1.02 16.15 0.41
C LEU A 62 -2.25 15.22 0.36
N ILE A 63 -2.16 14.02 0.94
CA ILE A 63 -3.28 13.07 0.96
C ILE A 63 -4.54 13.74 1.56
N LYS A 64 -4.37 14.47 2.67
CA LYS A 64 -5.47 15.22 3.30
C LYS A 64 -5.99 16.36 2.43
N SER A 65 -5.15 17.04 1.65
CA SER A 65 -5.60 18.14 0.78
C SER A 65 -6.52 17.66 -0.35
N PHE A 66 -6.42 16.39 -0.75
CA PHE A 66 -7.36 15.73 -1.67
C PHE A 66 -8.67 15.27 -1.00
N GLY A 67 -8.82 15.48 0.32
CA GLY A 67 -10.03 15.14 1.07
C GLY A 67 -10.08 13.71 1.58
N TYR A 68 -8.95 12.99 1.63
CA TYR A 68 -8.87 11.64 2.16
C TYR A 68 -8.54 11.63 3.66
N GLN A 69 -9.01 10.61 4.37
CA GLN A 69 -8.60 10.34 5.74
C GLN A 69 -7.33 9.52 5.72
N VAL A 70 -6.32 9.89 6.51
CA VAL A 70 -5.06 9.16 6.56
C VAL A 70 -4.74 8.69 7.97
N PHE A 71 -4.43 7.40 8.09
CA PHE A 71 -4.11 6.73 9.34
C PHE A 71 -2.69 6.15 9.25
N MET A 72 -1.85 6.58 10.19
CA MET A 72 -0.46 6.14 10.31
C MET A 72 -0.19 5.75 11.77
N PRO A 73 0.62 4.72 12.05
CA PRO A 73 0.98 4.36 13.42
C PRO A 73 1.56 5.58 14.17
N SER A 74 1.09 5.82 15.39
CA SER A 74 1.53 6.98 16.17
C SER A 74 3.01 6.88 16.56
N PHE A 75 3.60 8.05 16.84
CA PHE A 75 4.92 8.15 17.47
C PHE A 75 4.75 8.09 18.97
N LEU A 76 5.60 7.30 19.63
CA LEU A 76 5.78 7.43 21.07
C LEU A 76 6.60 8.72 21.31
N PRO A 77 6.03 9.76 21.94
CA PRO A 77 6.79 10.97 22.25
C PRO A 77 7.97 10.63 23.17
N ARG A 78 9.11 11.31 23.02
CA ARG A 78 10.30 11.05 23.86
C ARG A 78 10.04 11.17 25.37
N VAL A 79 9.02 11.93 25.74
CA VAL A 79 8.62 12.18 27.13
C VAL A 79 7.81 11.02 27.71
N GLN A 80 7.17 10.19 26.86
CA GLN A 80 6.32 9.10 27.28
C GLN A 80 7.00 7.75 27.03
N ARG A 81 6.88 6.83 28.00
CA ARG A 81 7.39 5.46 27.88
C ARG A 81 6.39 4.47 27.28
N GLN A 82 5.09 4.80 27.31
CA GLN A 82 4.00 3.94 26.84
C GLN A 82 2.89 4.79 26.21
N TYR A 83 2.19 4.20 25.23
CA TYR A 83 0.98 4.79 24.66
C TYR A 83 -0.14 4.81 25.69
N THR A 84 -1.06 5.76 25.56
CA THR A 84 -2.34 5.66 26.26
C THR A 84 -3.12 4.43 25.76
N SER A 85 -4.12 3.98 26.53
CA SER A 85 -4.97 2.85 26.12
C SER A 85 -5.66 3.11 24.78
N LEU A 86 -6.10 4.36 24.55
CA LEU A 86 -6.75 4.77 23.31
C LEU A 86 -5.79 4.75 22.11
N GLU A 87 -4.62 5.37 22.24
CA GLU A 87 -3.59 5.36 21.18
C GLU A 87 -3.09 3.94 20.90
N GLY A 88 -2.92 3.13 21.94
CA GLY A 88 -2.55 1.72 21.82
C GLY A 88 -3.59 0.93 21.02
N ASN A 89 -4.88 1.15 21.27
CA ASN A 89 -5.96 0.50 20.51
C ASN A 89 -5.99 0.96 19.05
N ASN A 90 -5.84 2.26 18.79
CA ASN A 90 -5.76 2.78 17.42
C ASN A 90 -4.54 2.20 16.67
N ASN A 91 -3.38 2.13 17.31
CA ASN A 91 -2.19 1.52 16.72
C ASN A 91 -2.37 0.02 16.44
N ARG A 92 -3.08 -0.71 17.31
CA ARG A 92 -3.43 -2.12 17.06
C ARG A 92 -4.31 -2.26 15.83
N LEU A 93 -5.35 -1.41 15.69
CA LEU A 93 -6.22 -1.41 14.51
C LEU A 93 -5.43 -1.15 13.22
N ILE A 94 -4.59 -0.11 13.21
CA ILE A 94 -3.72 0.20 12.07
C ILE A 94 -2.79 -0.98 11.75
N THR A 95 -2.24 -1.64 12.78
CA THR A 95 -1.34 -2.79 12.60
C THR A 95 -2.05 -4.00 12.00
N VAL A 96 -3.28 -4.29 12.42
CA VAL A 96 -4.10 -5.39 11.85
C VAL A 96 -4.37 -5.14 10.36
N LEU A 97 -4.70 -3.91 9.99
CA LEU A 97 -4.96 -3.58 8.59
C LEU A 97 -3.66 -3.57 7.76
N ARG A 98 -2.55 -3.10 8.34
CA ARG A 98 -1.23 -3.15 7.69
C ARG A 98 -0.77 -4.60 7.44
N TRP A 99 -1.14 -5.54 8.30
CA TRP A 99 -0.84 -6.96 8.11
C TRP A 99 -1.41 -7.50 6.79
N VAL A 100 -2.61 -7.05 6.38
CA VAL A 100 -3.20 -7.45 5.08
C VAL A 100 -2.30 -7.02 3.92
N ILE A 101 -1.79 -5.79 3.95
CA ILE A 101 -0.86 -5.25 2.93
C ILE A 101 0.44 -6.06 2.91
N GLU A 102 1.00 -6.36 4.09
CA GLU A 102 2.21 -7.19 4.22
C GLU A 102 1.98 -8.61 3.68
N ALA A 103 0.83 -9.21 3.96
CA ALA A 103 0.47 -10.54 3.50
C ALA A 103 0.27 -10.59 1.98
N VAL A 104 -0.34 -9.58 1.37
CA VAL A 104 -0.44 -9.42 -0.09
C VAL A 104 0.95 -9.28 -0.73
N ASN A 105 1.80 -8.40 -0.19
CA ASN A 105 3.18 -8.28 -0.65
C ASN A 105 3.95 -9.60 -0.51
N GLY A 106 3.72 -10.35 0.57
CA GLY A 106 4.24 -11.70 0.76
C GLY A 106 3.80 -12.66 -0.34
N ARG A 107 2.51 -12.65 -0.72
CA ARG A 107 1.99 -13.48 -1.83
C ARG A 107 2.67 -13.14 -3.14
N ILE A 108 2.91 -11.86 -3.45
CA ILE A 108 3.62 -11.44 -4.67
C ILE A 108 5.06 -11.95 -4.66
N LYS A 109 5.79 -11.78 -3.55
CA LYS A 109 7.19 -12.21 -3.40
C LYS A 109 7.40 -13.72 -3.48
N GLN A 110 6.36 -14.54 -3.28
CA GLN A 110 6.44 -16.00 -3.42
C GLN A 110 6.53 -16.47 -4.87
N TRP A 111 6.28 -15.61 -5.86
CA TRP A 111 6.33 -16.00 -7.27
C TRP A 111 7.77 -16.14 -7.75
N LYS A 112 8.12 -17.34 -8.21
CA LYS A 112 9.49 -17.71 -8.64
C LYS A 112 10.07 -16.77 -9.69
N ILE A 113 9.24 -16.18 -10.55
CA ILE A 113 9.66 -15.26 -11.61
C ILE A 113 10.39 -14.04 -11.04
N PHE A 114 9.95 -13.51 -9.90
CA PHE A 114 10.56 -12.32 -9.28
C PHE A 114 11.82 -12.63 -8.48
N ASN A 115 12.16 -13.91 -8.31
CA ASN A 115 13.43 -14.35 -7.74
C ASN A 115 14.51 -14.57 -8.81
N GLN A 116 14.20 -14.31 -10.09
CA GLN A 116 15.15 -14.46 -11.18
C GLN A 116 15.79 -13.12 -11.57
N ILE A 117 16.97 -13.20 -12.17
CA ILE A 117 17.62 -12.05 -12.81
C ILE A 117 16.94 -11.84 -14.17
N PHE A 118 16.35 -10.67 -14.37
CA PHE A 118 15.73 -10.32 -15.64
C PHE A 118 16.76 -9.75 -16.61
N PRO A 119 16.71 -10.13 -17.90
CA PRO A 119 17.45 -9.44 -18.94
C PRO A 119 17.00 -7.98 -19.07
N ASN A 120 17.92 -7.06 -19.40
CA ASN A 120 17.60 -5.64 -19.57
C ASN A 120 16.51 -5.39 -20.63
N SER A 121 16.42 -6.25 -21.65
CA SER A 121 15.36 -6.19 -22.66
C SER A 121 13.95 -6.38 -22.08
N SER A 122 13.83 -7.09 -20.96
CA SER A 122 12.56 -7.35 -20.28
C SER A 122 12.12 -6.23 -19.34
N LEU A 123 12.97 -5.23 -19.07
CA LEU A 123 12.64 -4.12 -18.15
C LEU A 123 11.36 -3.39 -18.56
N LYS A 124 11.14 -3.24 -19.88
CA LYS A 124 9.93 -2.61 -20.45
C LYS A 124 8.62 -3.34 -20.08
N ASN A 125 8.71 -4.63 -19.76
CA ASN A 125 7.56 -5.48 -19.48
C ASN A 125 7.39 -5.78 -17.99
N ILE A 126 8.27 -5.25 -17.11
CA ILE A 126 8.21 -5.54 -15.67
C ILE A 126 6.86 -5.16 -15.08
N HIS A 127 6.32 -4.00 -15.45
CA HIS A 127 4.98 -3.58 -15.03
C HIS A 127 3.95 -4.66 -15.37
N ALA A 128 3.91 -5.10 -16.62
CA ALA A 128 2.97 -6.12 -17.08
C ALA A 128 3.13 -7.45 -16.31
N TYR A 129 4.35 -7.88 -16.02
CA TYR A 129 4.58 -9.10 -15.23
C TYR A 129 4.02 -9.00 -13.82
N VAL A 130 4.24 -7.88 -13.12
CA VAL A 130 3.69 -7.65 -11.78
C VAL A 130 2.16 -7.56 -11.82
N SER A 131 1.60 -6.83 -12.79
CA SER A 131 0.15 -6.70 -12.97
C SER A 131 -0.54 -8.05 -13.24
N ILE A 132 0.07 -8.91 -14.09
CA ILE A 132 -0.41 -10.28 -14.32
C ILE A 132 -0.40 -11.09 -13.01
N VAL A 133 0.69 -11.04 -12.25
CA VAL A 133 0.77 -11.76 -10.96
C VAL A 133 -0.29 -11.24 -9.98
N CYS A 134 -0.51 -9.92 -9.89
CA CYS A 134 -1.53 -9.34 -9.05
C CYS A 134 -2.94 -9.82 -9.45
N ALA A 135 -3.25 -9.85 -10.75
CA ALA A 135 -4.52 -10.37 -11.26
C ALA A 135 -4.71 -11.86 -10.94
N LEU A 136 -3.65 -12.68 -11.08
CA LEU A 136 -3.68 -14.10 -10.71
C LEU A 136 -3.89 -14.30 -9.21
N ILE A 137 -3.26 -13.47 -8.36
CA ILE A 137 -3.49 -13.50 -6.91
C ILE A 137 -4.96 -13.19 -6.60
N ASN A 138 -5.51 -12.11 -7.17
CA ASN A 138 -6.92 -11.76 -6.96
C ASN A 138 -7.88 -12.86 -7.43
N ARG A 139 -7.55 -13.56 -8.52
CA ARG A 139 -8.41 -14.60 -9.08
C ARG A 139 -8.40 -15.90 -8.28
N PHE A 140 -7.24 -16.31 -7.79
CA PHE A 140 -7.04 -17.68 -7.29
C PHE A 140 -6.70 -17.79 -5.81
N ARG A 141 -6.41 -16.68 -5.11
CA ARG A 141 -6.12 -16.70 -3.68
C ARG A 141 -7.31 -16.12 -2.91
N SER A 142 -7.68 -16.79 -1.83
CA SER A 142 -8.75 -16.30 -0.95
C SER A 142 -8.40 -14.93 -0.37
N PRO A 143 -9.38 -14.03 -0.17
CA PRO A 143 -9.15 -12.77 0.50
C PRO A 143 -8.74 -12.99 1.96
N PHE A 144 -8.24 -11.94 2.62
CA PHE A 144 -7.84 -11.94 4.03
C PHE A 144 -9.00 -11.55 4.97
N VAL A 145 -10.24 -11.81 4.53
CA VAL A 145 -11.43 -11.61 5.34
C VAL A 145 -11.62 -12.83 6.24
N GLN A 146 -11.90 -12.58 7.51
CA GLN A 146 -12.39 -13.62 8.40
C GLN A 146 -13.88 -13.82 8.04
N ASP A 147 -14.27 -15.01 7.58
CA ASP A 147 -15.67 -15.32 7.31
C ASP A 147 -16.52 -14.94 8.53
N ILE A 148 -17.42 -13.97 8.36
CA ILE A 148 -18.41 -13.58 9.39
C ILE A 148 -19.61 -14.56 9.34
N SER A 149 -19.52 -15.65 8.57
CA SER A 149 -20.53 -16.70 8.62
C SER A 149 -20.44 -17.43 9.96
N ASN A 150 -21.40 -17.06 10.84
CA ASN A 150 -21.88 -17.78 12.01
C ASN A 150 -21.91 -19.30 11.82
#